data_AF-A0ABD5B059-F1
#
_entry.id   AF-A0ABD5B059-F1
#
_cell.length_a   1.000
_cell.length_b   1.000
_cell.length_c   1.000
_cell.angle_alpha   90.00
_cell.angle_beta   90.00
_cell.angle_gamma   90.00
#
_symmetry.space_group_name_H-M   'P 1'
#
loop_
_entity.id
_entity.type
_entity.pdbx_description
1 polymer ?
#
loop_
_entity_poly.entity_id
_entity_poly.type
_entity_poly.pdbx_seq_one_letter_code
_entity_poly.pdbx_strand_id
1 'polypeptide(L)'
;KEEQHFEVTTEQGHIYSSKAVIVAIGGGIIKPKHLDIKDASRYELTNLHYVVQQYQKFKNKDVLISGAGNSALDWARDLSGYAKSVKLVYRKKDISGHEAMQNILDSLNVQKFPNSKIVQLKSTADDANKINEV
;
A
#
# COMPACT_ATOMS: atom_id res chain seq x y z
N LYS A 1 27.44 -31.45 31.40
CA LYS A 1 26.43 -30.39 31.16
C LYS A 1 26.25 -30.33 29.66
N GLU A 2 25.06 -30.63 29.13
CA GLU A 2 24.78 -30.38 27.72
C GLU A 2 24.88 -28.88 27.44
N GLU A 3 25.65 -28.50 26.43
CA GLU A 3 25.74 -27.11 26.01
C GLU A 3 24.39 -26.69 25.42
N GLN A 4 23.73 -25.73 26.06
CA GLN A 4 22.51 -25.12 25.52
C GLN A 4 22.88 -24.26 24.32
N HIS A 5 22.75 -24.84 23.13
CA HIS A 5 22.89 -24.17 21.85
C HIS A 5 21.56 -24.25 21.08
N PHE A 6 21.17 -23.14 20.47
CA PHE A 6 20.06 -23.03 19.55
C PHE A 6 20.57 -23.07 18.12
N GLU A 7 19.81 -23.72 17.24
CA GLU A 7 20.01 -23.64 15.79
C GLU A 7 18.79 -22.97 15.13
N VAL A 8 19.05 -22.02 14.24
CA VAL A 8 18.04 -21.32 13.44
C VAL A 8 18.27 -21.65 11.98
N THR A 9 17.29 -22.28 11.34
CA THR A 9 17.35 -22.66 9.92
C THR A 9 16.49 -21.72 9.07
N THR A 10 17.05 -21.18 7.99
CA THR A 10 16.34 -20.33 7.03
C THR A 10 15.71 -21.14 5.90
N GLU A 11 14.78 -20.55 5.14
CA GLU A 11 14.16 -21.20 3.96
C GLU A 11 15.18 -21.62 2.89
N GLN A 12 16.35 -20.97 2.86
CA GLN A 12 17.45 -21.24 1.93
C GLN A 12 18.39 -22.35 2.45
N GLY A 13 18.10 -22.93 3.61
CA GLY A 13 18.89 -24.01 4.21
C GLY A 13 20.09 -23.56 5.04
N HIS A 14 20.33 -22.25 5.20
CA HIS A 14 21.39 -21.76 6.10
C HIS A 14 21.02 -22.04 7.56
N ILE A 15 22.00 -22.52 8.33
CA ILE A 15 21.89 -22.85 9.75
C ILE A 15 22.77 -21.89 10.55
N TYR A 16 22.20 -21.27 11.57
CA TYR A 16 22.89 -20.35 12.48
C TYR A 16 22.83 -20.86 13.92
N SER A 17 23.98 -21.07 14.56
CA SER A 17 24.07 -21.55 15.95
C SER A 17 24.29 -20.39 16.94
N SER A 18 23.63 -20.42 18.10
CA SER A 18 23.77 -19.37 19.12
C SER A 18 23.45 -19.88 20.53
N LYS A 19 23.92 -19.18 21.56
CA LYS A 19 23.58 -19.51 22.97
C LYS A 19 22.21 -18.97 23.40
N ALA A 20 21.65 -18.02 22.66
CA ALA A 20 20.36 -17.39 22.95
C ALA A 20 19.72 -16.86 21.67
N VAL A 21 18.39 -16.85 21.62
CA VAL A 21 17.59 -16.35 20.50
C VAL A 21 16.66 -15.24 20.98
N ILE A 22 16.63 -14.12 20.25
CA ILE A 22 15.67 -13.03 20.44
C ILE A 22 14.64 -13.09 19.31
N VAL A 23 13.36 -13.26 19.64
CA VAL A 23 12.28 -13.28 18.66
C VAL A 23 11.63 -11.91 18.58
N ALA A 24 11.89 -11.19 17.49
CA ALA A 24 11.40 -9.83 17.26
C ALA A 24 10.59 -9.70 15.96
N ILE A 25 9.83 -10.75 15.59
CA ILE A 25 9.13 -10.82 14.30
C ILE A 25 7.88 -9.92 14.19
N GLY A 26 7.48 -9.25 15.28
CA GLY A 26 6.31 -8.37 15.31
C GLY A 26 5.04 -9.10 14.82
N GLY A 27 4.38 -8.56 13.79
CA GLY A 27 3.20 -9.16 13.15
C GLY A 27 3.49 -10.35 12.23
N GLY A 28 4.72 -10.85 12.20
CA GLY A 28 5.14 -11.95 11.33
C GLY A 28 5.39 -11.52 9.89
N ILE A 29 5.23 -12.44 8.95
CA ILE A 29 5.45 -12.19 7.52
C ILE A 29 4.23 -11.43 6.95
N ILE A 30 4.33 -10.11 6.89
CA ILE A 30 3.30 -9.27 6.28
C ILE A 30 3.50 -9.25 4.77
N LYS A 31 2.81 -10.15 4.06
CA LYS A 31 2.71 -10.08 2.60
C LYS A 31 1.61 -9.09 2.22
N PRO A 32 1.90 -8.04 1.45
CA PRO A 32 0.86 -7.17 0.95
C PRO A 32 -0.15 -7.98 0.14
N LYS A 33 -1.43 -7.65 0.30
CA LYS A 33 -2.47 -8.27 -0.52
C LYS A 33 -2.39 -7.69 -1.93
N HIS A 34 -1.89 -8.49 -2.86
CA HIS A 34 -1.81 -8.09 -4.27
C HIS A 34 -3.19 -7.73 -4.84
N LEU A 35 -3.19 -6.79 -5.77
CA LEU A 35 -4.38 -6.36 -6.48
C LEU A 35 -4.76 -7.43 -7.51
N ASP A 36 -5.88 -8.11 -7.26
CA ASP A 36 -6.40 -9.18 -8.12
C ASP A 36 -7.12 -8.60 -9.35
N ILE A 37 -6.33 -8.06 -10.28
CA ILE A 37 -6.78 -7.52 -11.57
C ILE A 37 -5.83 -8.03 -12.64
N LYS A 38 -6.39 -8.38 -13.80
CA LYS A 38 -5.62 -8.84 -14.95
C LYS A 38 -4.51 -7.82 -15.29
N ASP A 39 -3.30 -8.34 -15.50
CA ASP A 39 -2.12 -7.57 -15.85
C ASP A 39 -1.72 -6.50 -14.81
N ALA A 40 -2.13 -6.62 -13.54
CA ALA A 40 -1.73 -5.67 -12.50
C ALA A 40 -0.22 -5.72 -12.19
N SER A 41 0.38 -6.92 -12.25
CA SER A 41 1.80 -7.15 -11.95
C SER A 41 2.75 -6.30 -12.80
N ARG A 42 2.41 -5.97 -14.05
CA ARG A 42 3.24 -5.11 -14.92
C ARG A 42 3.40 -3.69 -14.39
N TYR A 43 2.44 -3.22 -13.61
CA TYR A 43 2.47 -1.88 -13.01
C TYR A 43 3.26 -1.86 -11.69
N GLU A 44 3.52 -3.01 -11.06
CA GLU A 44 4.24 -3.10 -9.77
C GLU A 44 5.69 -2.60 -9.87
N LEU A 45 6.29 -2.72 -11.05
CA LEU A 45 7.63 -2.21 -11.36
C LEU A 45 7.66 -0.69 -11.56
N THR A 46 6.50 -0.03 -11.71
CA THR A 46 6.42 1.38 -12.11
C THR A 46 5.58 2.20 -11.14
N ASN A 47 4.25 2.12 -11.20
CA ASN A 47 3.34 3.03 -10.54
C ASN A 47 2.22 2.35 -9.72
N LEU A 48 2.26 1.02 -9.55
CA LEU A 48 1.45 0.29 -8.58
C LEU A 48 2.30 -0.01 -7.34
N HIS A 49 1.92 0.55 -6.21
CA HIS A 49 2.69 0.44 -4.97
C HIS A 49 1.85 -0.20 -3.86
N TYR A 50 2.44 -1.18 -3.16
CA TYR A 50 1.85 -1.77 -1.95
C TYR A 50 2.48 -1.23 -0.67
N VAL A 51 3.58 -0.49 -0.77
CA VAL A 51 4.26 0.18 0.33
C VAL A 51 4.71 1.56 -0.15
N VAL A 52 4.48 2.58 0.67
CA VAL A 52 4.97 3.94 0.43
C VAL A 52 6.22 4.17 1.28
N GLN A 53 7.39 4.17 0.64
CA GLN A 53 8.67 4.40 1.32
C GLN A 53 9.12 5.87 1.27
N GLN A 54 8.74 6.59 0.21
CA GLN A 54 9.20 7.97 -0.04
C GLN A 54 8.06 8.79 -0.66
N TYR A 55 7.64 9.85 0.03
CA TYR A 55 6.55 10.72 -0.42
C TYR A 55 6.91 11.59 -1.64
N GLN A 56 8.19 11.92 -1.82
CA GLN A 56 8.66 12.76 -2.91
C GLN A 56 8.31 12.22 -4.31
N LYS A 57 8.20 10.89 -4.46
CA LYS A 57 7.83 10.24 -5.73
C LYS A 57 6.41 10.58 -6.19
N PHE A 58 5.55 11.00 -5.26
CA PHE A 58 4.16 11.34 -5.51
C PHE A 58 3.93 12.85 -5.69
N LYS A 59 5.00 13.66 -5.61
CA LYS A 59 4.89 15.11 -5.72
C LYS A 59 4.24 15.51 -7.05
N ASN A 60 3.22 16.37 -6.98
CA ASN A 60 2.46 16.85 -8.13
C ASN A 60 1.77 15.73 -8.96
N LYS A 61 1.58 14.53 -8.41
CA LYS A 61 0.86 13.43 -9.07
C LYS A 61 -0.58 13.34 -8.59
N ASP A 62 -1.45 12.83 -9.45
CA ASP A 62 -2.79 12.38 -9.07
C ASP A 62 -2.67 10.94 -8.55
N VAL A 63 -2.95 10.73 -7.27
CA VAL A 63 -2.73 9.45 -6.57
C VAL A 63 -4.06 8.78 -6.22
N LEU A 64 -4.17 7.49 -6.53
CA LEU A 64 -5.28 6.64 -6.14
C LEU A 64 -4.82 5.64 -5.07
N ILE A 65 -5.49 5.63 -3.92
CA ILE A 65 -5.27 4.70 -2.81
C ILE A 65 -6.46 3.76 -2.71
N SER A 66 -6.21 2.45 -2.71
CA SER A 66 -7.24 1.42 -2.57
C SER A 66 -7.20 0.78 -1.18
N GLY A 67 -8.18 1.10 -0.34
CA GLY A 67 -8.32 0.56 1.01
C GLY A 67 -8.91 1.55 2.00
N ALA A 68 -9.28 1.06 3.19
CA ALA A 68 -9.79 1.86 4.31
C ALA A 68 -9.28 1.37 5.67
N GLY A 69 -8.14 0.65 5.69
CA GLY A 69 -7.42 0.33 6.93
C GLY A 69 -6.47 1.46 7.32
N ASN A 70 -5.96 1.43 8.56
CA ASN A 70 -5.13 2.51 9.12
C ASN A 70 -4.02 2.98 8.17
N SER A 71 -3.24 2.07 7.59
CA SER A 71 -2.16 2.44 6.65
C SER A 71 -2.65 3.20 5.41
N ALA A 72 -3.82 2.85 4.86
CA ALA A 72 -4.37 3.56 3.71
C ALA A 72 -4.83 4.98 4.09
N LEU A 73 -5.37 5.15 5.30
CA LEU A 73 -5.82 6.45 5.81
C LEU A 73 -4.63 7.35 6.15
N ASP A 74 -3.59 6.79 6.78
CA ASP A 74 -2.34 7.51 7.06
C ASP A 74 -1.67 7.96 5.76
N TRP A 75 -1.60 7.09 4.74
CA TRP A 75 -1.08 7.50 3.44
C TRP A 75 -1.94 8.55 2.76
N ALA A 76 -3.28 8.47 2.87
CA ALA A 76 -4.16 9.48 2.30
C ALA A 76 -3.93 10.86 2.94
N ARG A 77 -3.82 10.89 4.28
CA ARG A 77 -3.47 12.10 5.04
C ARG A 77 -2.10 12.63 4.62
N ASP A 78 -1.06 11.80 4.70
CA ASP A 78 0.31 12.24 4.50
C ASP A 78 0.57 12.67 3.06
N LEU A 79 0.05 11.94 2.07
CA LEU A 79 0.22 12.28 0.66
C LEU A 79 -0.59 13.50 0.23
N SER A 80 -1.65 13.87 0.94
CA SER A 80 -2.48 15.04 0.59
C SER A 80 -1.67 16.35 0.55
N GLY A 81 -0.60 16.46 1.35
CA GLY A 81 0.29 17.63 1.37
C GLY A 81 1.39 17.62 0.30
N TYR A 82 1.58 16.51 -0.44
CA TYR A 82 2.64 16.36 -1.44
C TYR A 82 2.08 16.14 -2.85
N ALA A 83 1.03 15.35 -2.98
CA ALA A 83 0.38 15.02 -4.24
C ALA A 83 -0.45 16.19 -4.77
N LYS A 84 -0.73 16.17 -6.09
CA LYS A 84 -1.65 17.12 -6.71
C LYS A 84 -3.09 16.84 -6.29
N SER A 85 -3.47 15.57 -6.25
CA SER A 85 -4.76 15.12 -5.73
C SER A 85 -4.62 13.71 -5.15
N VAL A 86 -5.46 13.40 -4.17
CA VAL A 86 -5.54 12.07 -3.57
C VAL A 86 -6.98 11.58 -3.64
N LYS A 87 -7.18 10.40 -4.22
CA LYS A 87 -8.45 9.69 -4.27
C LYS A 87 -8.36 8.41 -3.44
N LEU A 88 -9.32 8.19 -2.56
CA LEU A 88 -9.39 7.02 -1.69
C LEU A 88 -10.60 6.17 -2.08
N VAL A 89 -10.36 4.95 -2.60
CA VAL A 89 -11.41 3.98 -2.97
C VAL A 89 -11.47 2.84 -1.97
N TYR A 90 -12.67 2.47 -1.52
CA TYR A 90 -12.84 1.38 -0.57
C TYR A 90 -14.20 0.68 -0.70
N ARG A 91 -14.24 -0.61 -0.34
CA ARG A 91 -15.37 -1.51 -0.63
C ARG A 91 -16.56 -1.34 0.32
N LYS A 92 -16.33 -0.85 1.54
CA LYS A 92 -17.37 -0.64 2.54
C LYS A 92 -17.97 0.76 2.39
N LYS A 93 -19.14 0.97 2.99
CA LYS A 93 -19.75 2.29 3.10
C LYS A 93 -18.92 3.19 4.02
N ASP A 94 -18.46 2.62 5.14
CA ASP A 94 -17.83 3.38 6.22
C ASP A 94 -16.37 2.94 6.41
N ILE A 95 -15.53 3.91 6.78
CA ILE A 95 -14.14 3.69 7.16
C ILE A 95 -14.14 3.13 8.59
N SER A 96 -13.54 1.96 8.76
CA SER A 96 -13.50 1.26 10.04
C SER A 96 -12.31 1.78 10.85
N GLY A 97 -12.54 2.75 11.75
CA GLY A 97 -11.50 3.27 12.64
C GLY A 97 -11.55 4.79 12.81
N HIS A 98 -11.63 5.22 14.07
CA HIS A 98 -11.53 6.59 14.60
C HIS A 98 -12.21 7.71 13.78
N GLU A 99 -13.36 8.20 14.24
CA GLU A 99 -14.07 9.38 13.69
C GLU A 99 -13.14 10.57 13.43
N ALA A 100 -12.12 10.75 14.27
CA ALA A 100 -11.08 11.76 14.08
C ALA A 100 -10.37 11.68 12.72
N MET A 101 -10.11 10.48 12.20
CA MET A 101 -9.46 10.31 10.89
C MET A 101 -10.40 10.72 9.75
N GLN A 102 -11.71 10.51 9.87
CA GLN A 102 -12.66 10.98 8.86
C GLN A 102 -12.65 12.51 8.80
N ASN A 103 -12.74 13.17 9.96
CA ASN A 103 -12.69 14.62 10.06
C ASN A 103 -11.39 15.21 9.50
N ILE A 104 -10.25 14.57 9.79
CA ILE A 104 -8.96 14.95 9.21
C ILE A 104 -9.02 14.84 7.69
N LEU A 105 -9.44 13.69 7.15
CA LEU A 105 -9.51 13.51 5.70
C LEU A 105 -10.53 14.44 5.02
N ASP A 106 -11.60 14.84 5.69
CA ASP A 106 -12.57 15.83 5.20
C ASP A 106 -12.00 17.26 5.19
N SER A 107 -11.14 17.59 6.14
CA SER A 107 -10.41 18.87 6.14
C SER A 107 -9.31 18.94 5.07
N LEU A 108 -8.91 17.79 4.54
CA LEU A 108 -7.90 17.65 3.49
C LEU A 108 -8.60 17.47 2.14
N ASN A 109 -7.94 17.83 1.03
CA ASN A 109 -8.50 17.67 -0.32
C ASN A 109 -8.47 16.21 -0.82
N VAL A 110 -8.88 15.26 0.03
CA VAL A 110 -8.91 13.82 -0.26
C VAL A 110 -10.31 13.43 -0.73
N GLN A 111 -10.43 12.99 -1.98
CA GLN A 111 -11.71 12.56 -2.54
C GLN A 111 -12.01 11.11 -2.16
N LYS A 112 -13.10 10.87 -1.44
CA LYS A 112 -13.50 9.56 -0.94
C LYS A 112 -14.54 8.90 -1.86
N PHE A 113 -14.32 7.64 -2.21
CA PHE A 113 -15.19 6.81 -3.03
C PHE A 113 -15.56 5.53 -2.26
N PRO A 114 -16.57 5.60 -1.38
CA PRO A 114 -17.09 4.42 -0.68
C PRO A 114 -17.76 3.45 -1.66
N ASN A 115 -17.98 2.21 -1.22
CA ASN A 115 -18.64 1.14 -1.99
C ASN A 115 -18.04 0.92 -3.39
N SER A 116 -16.75 1.21 -3.55
CA SER A 116 -16.05 1.20 -4.83
C SER A 116 -14.92 0.17 -4.83
N LYS A 117 -14.65 -0.39 -6.00
CA LYS A 117 -13.52 -1.29 -6.23
C LYS A 117 -12.85 -0.94 -7.56
N ILE A 118 -11.54 -1.12 -7.63
CA ILE A 118 -10.81 -1.05 -8.89
C ILE A 118 -11.18 -2.30 -9.70
N VAL A 119 -11.54 -2.11 -10.96
CA VAL A 119 -11.93 -3.20 -11.88
C VAL A 119 -10.94 -3.41 -13.02
N GLN A 120 -10.19 -2.36 -13.38
CA GLN A 120 -9.25 -2.38 -14.49
C GLN A 120 -8.16 -1.33 -14.25
N LEU A 121 -6.96 -1.63 -14.73
CA LEU A 121 -5.86 -0.68 -14.86
C LEU A 121 -5.60 -0.42 -16.35
N LYS A 122 -5.62 0.84 -16.77
CA LYS A 122 -5.35 1.25 -18.15
C LYS A 122 -4.01 1.97 -18.21
N SER A 123 -3.14 1.54 -19.12
CA SER A 123 -1.89 2.23 -19.43
C SER A 123 -2.16 3.25 -20.53
N THR A 124 -1.54 4.41 -20.44
CA THR A 124 -1.56 5.38 -21.53
C THR A 124 -0.78 4.93 -22.76
N ALA A 125 0.06 3.90 -22.64
CA ALA A 125 0.77 3.27 -23.76
C ALA A 125 -0.10 2.24 -24.52
N ASP A 126 -1.17 1.72 -23.89
CA ASP A 126 -2.09 0.76 -24.51
C ASP A 126 -3.24 1.48 -25.27
N ASP A 127 -3.36 2.81 -25.17
CA ASP A 127 -4.30 3.62 -25.93
C ASP A 127 -3.67 4.07 -27.26
N ALA A 128 -3.83 3.26 -28.30
CA ALA A 128 -3.56 3.65 -29.69
C ALA A 128 -4.51 4.75 -30.22
N ASN A 129 -5.51 5.16 -29.42
CA ASN A 129 -6.50 6.18 -29.74
C ASN A 129 -6.46 7.37 -28.76
N LYS A 130 -5.28 7.96 -28.53
CA LYS A 130 -5.24 9.33 -28.01
C LYS A 130 -5.59 10.30 -29.13
N ILE A 131 -6.89 10.54 -29.27
CA ILE A 131 -7.43 11.75 -29.90
C ILE A 131 -7.02 12.92 -29.00
N ASN A 132 -6.37 13.92 -29.61
CA ASN A 132 -6.17 15.24 -29.00
C ASN A 132 -7.54 15.84 -28.69
N GLU A 133 -7.78 16.28 -27.46
CA GLU A 133 -8.80 17.30 -27.24
C GLU A 133 -8.29 18.37 -26.27
N VAL A 134 -8.70 19.58 -26.65
CA VAL A 134 -8.47 20.94 -26.17
C VAL A 134 -8.72 21.11 -24.67
#